data_AF-A0A2U2DSC2-F1
#
_entry.id   AF-A0A2U2DSC2-F1
#
_cell.length_a   1.000
_cell.length_b   1.000
_cell.length_c   1.000
_cell.angle_alpha   90.00
_cell.angle_beta   90.00
_cell.angle_gamma   90.00
#
_symmetry.space_group_name_H-M   'P 1'
#
loop_
_entity.id
_entity.type
_entity.pdbx_description
1 polymer ?
#
loop_
_entity_poly.entity_id
_entity_poly.type
_entity_poly.pdbx_seq_one_letter_code
_entity_poly.pdbx_strand_id
1 'polypeptide(L)'
;MDASKLDMEKFRKVRSLIERGGTEGEKSAARNKAEVLAKKAGLTLEEALRADDADQRKNASAGSGTSQWQANEAQKKRNEEDREKRAQKRFEEAEKMYGPYEDAFRETDIEIRLNIALQAHAVFRKFTGSDEEYIHGYHGWERGDLSASIVDALHFAHPVPKDIPGAWKEHIYWDNLSAKRYAYDEYYEHPVYVRCREELLGSILDNMPVRDWRDFDIRMKWRLEQVEDGWASTYEESLAQHKRLEDDMRILRQAAEATLHPSKVDAVATATEGDNPSSGIHSGRSSTAGHVTGTGQRRSAVLKLLETSPELSDREIARRCGVSPQTVGSYRRSLAIASKVA
;
A
#
# COMPACT_ATOMS: atom_id res chain seq x y z
N MET A 1 -12.47 66.13 20.41
CA MET A 1 -11.33 65.23 20.18
C MET A 1 -11.87 64.06 19.37
N ASP A 2 -11.15 63.62 18.33
CA ASP A 2 -11.70 62.72 17.31
C ASP A 2 -10.87 61.43 17.27
N ALA A 3 -11.41 60.36 17.85
CA ALA A 3 -10.76 59.05 17.92
C ALA A 3 -10.47 58.45 16.53
N SER A 4 -11.14 58.97 15.48
CA SER A 4 -10.89 58.63 14.08
C SER A 4 -9.45 58.93 13.61
N LYS A 5 -8.72 59.80 14.32
CA LYS A 5 -7.32 60.15 13.99
C LYS A 5 -6.27 59.25 14.64
N LEU A 6 -6.67 58.33 15.51
CA LEU A 6 -5.75 57.36 16.14
C LEU A 6 -5.53 56.17 15.19
N ASP A 7 -4.27 55.88 14.88
CA ASP A 7 -3.89 54.66 14.16
C ASP A 7 -4.08 53.45 15.08
N MET A 8 -5.29 52.88 15.07
CA MET A 8 -5.73 51.83 15.99
C MET A 8 -4.89 50.56 15.86
N GLU A 9 -4.42 50.23 14.66
CA GLU A 9 -3.58 49.04 14.45
C GLU A 9 -2.20 49.20 15.10
N LYS A 10 -1.56 50.36 14.91
CA LYS A 10 -0.28 50.65 15.57
C LYS A 10 -0.45 50.77 17.08
N PHE A 11 -1.54 51.39 17.54
CA PHE A 11 -1.83 51.54 18.97
C PHE A 11 -2.02 50.19 19.65
N ARG A 12 -2.76 49.25 19.04
CA ARG A 12 -2.93 47.87 19.56
C ARG A 12 -1.61 47.10 19.68
N LYS A 13 -0.73 47.21 18.69
CA LYS A 13 0.59 46.56 18.73
C LYS A 13 1.42 47.09 19.89
N VAL A 14 1.40 48.41 20.14
CA VAL A 14 2.11 49.02 21.26
C VAL A 14 1.45 48.66 22.61
N ARG A 15 0.11 48.67 22.69
CA ARG A 15 -0.63 48.23 23.88
C ARG A 15 -0.29 46.80 24.29
N SER A 16 -0.21 45.89 23.33
CA SER A 16 0.23 44.51 23.58
C SER A 16 1.61 44.43 24.24
N LEU A 17 2.53 45.34 23.90
CA LEU A 17 3.87 45.39 24.51
C LEU A 17 3.86 45.99 25.92
N ILE A 18 2.89 46.88 26.23
CA ILE A 18 2.66 47.38 27.59
C ILE A 18 2.18 46.25 28.51
N GLU A 19 1.28 45.41 28.02
CA GLU A 19 0.68 44.31 28.79
C GLU A 19 1.62 43.09 28.89
N ARG A 20 2.30 42.76 27.79
CA ARG A 20 3.06 41.49 27.65
C ARG A 20 4.57 41.66 27.46
N GLY A 21 5.12 42.86 27.61
CA GLY A 21 6.56 43.11 27.52
C GLY A 21 7.35 42.27 28.54
N GLY A 22 8.53 41.78 28.13
CA GLY A 22 9.33 40.83 28.93
C GLY A 22 10.08 41.51 30.09
N THR A 23 10.36 42.82 29.98
CA THR A 23 11.05 43.59 31.02
C THR A 23 10.31 44.90 31.36
N GLU A 24 10.58 45.45 32.56
CA GLU A 24 9.97 46.71 32.99
C GLU A 24 10.40 47.90 32.12
N GLY A 25 11.63 47.88 31.60
CA GLY A 25 12.13 48.87 30.65
C GLY A 25 11.37 48.86 29.32
N GLU A 26 11.04 47.67 28.81
CA GLU A 26 10.23 47.51 27.59
C GLU A 26 8.79 48.01 27.79
N LYS A 27 8.17 47.69 28.93
CA LYS A 27 6.82 48.15 29.26
C LYS A 27 6.77 49.68 29.39
N SER A 28 7.76 50.28 30.05
CA SER A 28 7.89 51.73 30.19
C SER A 28 8.09 52.43 28.83
N ALA A 29 8.99 51.90 27.99
CA ALA A 29 9.19 52.41 26.63
C ALA A 29 7.92 52.29 25.77
N ALA A 30 7.19 51.18 25.89
CA ALA A 30 5.92 50.98 25.20
C ALA A 30 4.83 51.95 25.68
N ARG A 31 4.75 52.25 26.99
CA ARG A 31 3.83 53.26 27.55
C ARG A 31 4.11 54.65 26.98
N ASN A 32 5.37 55.09 27.01
CA ASN A 32 5.78 56.38 26.43
C ASN A 32 5.42 56.48 24.94
N LYS A 33 5.59 55.39 24.20
CA LYS A 33 5.23 55.33 22.77
C LYS A 33 3.71 55.38 22.55
N ALA A 34 2.93 54.71 23.39
CA ALA A 34 1.47 54.78 23.33
C ALA A 34 0.95 56.18 23.68
N GLU A 35 1.54 56.86 24.66
CA GLU A 35 1.21 58.26 25.00
C GLU A 35 1.47 59.20 23.83
N VAL A 36 2.61 59.06 23.13
CA VAL A 36 2.91 59.87 21.95
C VAL A 36 1.90 59.64 20.82
N LEU A 37 1.49 58.38 20.59
CA LEU A 37 0.48 58.04 19.60
C LEU A 37 -0.89 58.61 19.96
N ALA A 38 -1.31 58.49 21.22
CA ALA A 38 -2.55 59.06 21.71
C ALA A 38 -2.55 60.60 21.59
N LYS A 39 -1.47 61.25 22.03
CA LYS A 39 -1.33 62.71 21.97
C LYS A 39 -1.32 63.24 20.53
N LYS A 40 -0.73 62.51 19.58
CA LYS A 40 -0.78 62.86 18.15
C LYS A 40 -2.21 62.84 17.59
N ALA A 41 -3.07 61.98 18.13
CA ALA A 41 -4.50 61.95 17.84
C ALA A 41 -5.32 62.97 18.67
N GLY A 42 -4.66 63.74 19.54
CA GLY A 42 -5.29 64.68 20.45
C GLY A 42 -6.05 64.02 21.60
N LEU A 43 -5.63 62.81 22.01
CA LEU A 43 -6.19 62.04 23.12
C LEU A 43 -5.17 61.85 24.25
N THR A 44 -5.66 61.62 25.46
CA THR A 44 -4.86 61.03 26.54
C THR A 44 -4.70 59.52 26.34
N LEU A 45 -3.72 58.91 27.01
CA LEU A 45 -3.52 57.46 26.95
C LEU A 45 -4.76 56.69 27.43
N GLU A 46 -5.41 57.13 28.50
CA GLU A 46 -6.62 56.49 29.01
C GLU A 46 -7.79 56.56 28.03
N GLU A 47 -7.98 57.69 27.35
CA GLU A 47 -9.01 57.84 26.32
C GLU A 47 -8.73 56.95 25.10
N ALA A 48 -7.47 56.82 24.70
CA ALA A 48 -7.06 55.92 23.62
C ALA A 48 -7.28 54.44 24.00
N LEU A 49 -7.01 54.05 25.25
CA LEU A 49 -7.30 52.71 25.76
C LEU A 49 -8.81 52.42 25.78
N ARG A 50 -9.63 53.36 26.25
CA ARG A 50 -11.10 53.22 26.23
C ARG A 50 -11.66 53.14 24.81
N ALA A 51 -11.10 53.89 23.87
CA ALA A 51 -11.48 53.82 22.45
C ALA A 51 -11.14 52.45 21.84
N ASP A 52 -9.98 51.89 22.17
CA ASP A 52 -9.59 50.55 21.73
C ASP A 52 -10.48 49.46 22.33
N ASP A 53 -10.78 49.54 23.63
CA ASP A 53 -11.70 48.60 24.29
C ASP A 53 -13.11 48.66 23.68
N ALA A 54 -13.60 49.84 23.35
CA ALA A 54 -14.91 50.01 22.71
C ALA A 54 -14.93 49.42 21.29
N ASP A 55 -13.86 49.63 20.51
CA ASP A 55 -13.74 49.07 19.16
C ASP A 55 -13.59 47.54 19.18
N GLN A 56 -12.80 46.99 20.11
CA GLN A 56 -12.68 45.55 20.31
C GLN A 56 -14.01 44.91 20.72
N ARG A 57 -14.80 45.54 21.60
CA ARG A 57 -16.14 45.05 21.97
C ARG A 57 -17.10 45.10 20.80
N LYS A 58 -17.04 46.15 19.98
CA LYS A 58 -17.86 46.27 18.76
C LYS A 58 -17.51 45.15 17.76
N ASN A 59 -16.24 44.87 17.54
CA ASN A 59 -15.78 43.80 16.65
C ASN A 59 -16.07 42.40 17.22
N ALA A 60 -15.99 42.20 18.53
CA ALA A 60 -16.39 40.95 19.19
C ALA A 60 -17.90 40.69 19.08
N SER A 61 -18.73 41.74 19.06
CA SER A 61 -20.18 41.62 18.87
C SER A 61 -20.62 41.38 17.42
N ALA A 62 -19.77 41.72 16.43
CA ALA A 62 -20.06 41.55 15.01
C ALA A 62 -19.80 40.12 14.49
N GLY A 63 -19.07 39.30 15.24
CA GLY A 63 -18.88 37.87 14.99
C GLY A 63 -19.86 37.01 15.79
N SER A 64 -21.17 37.13 15.54
CA SER A 64 -22.14 36.25 16.21
C SER A 64 -21.97 34.80 15.72
N GLY A 65 -21.78 33.85 16.65
CA GLY A 65 -21.65 32.41 16.34
C GLY A 65 -22.82 31.81 15.55
N THR A 66 -23.96 32.52 15.51
CA THR A 66 -25.15 32.15 14.73
C THR A 66 -24.91 32.20 13.22
N SER A 67 -24.14 33.18 12.72
CA SER A 67 -23.86 33.33 11.29
C SER A 67 -22.90 32.25 10.77
N GLN A 68 -21.90 31.88 11.59
CA GLN A 68 -20.96 30.80 11.27
C GLN A 68 -21.64 29.42 11.31
N TRP A 69 -22.54 29.19 12.27
CA TRP A 69 -23.33 27.95 12.33
C TRP A 69 -24.24 27.78 11.11
N GLN A 70 -24.96 28.83 10.70
CA GLN A 70 -25.81 28.81 9.50
C GLN A 70 -25.01 28.54 8.22
N ALA A 71 -23.83 29.15 8.09
CA ALA A 71 -22.93 28.91 6.96
C ALA A 71 -22.43 27.46 6.93
N ASN A 72 -22.09 26.90 8.10
CA ASN A 72 -21.69 25.49 8.24
C ASN A 72 -22.83 24.53 7.90
N GLU A 73 -24.06 24.80 8.34
CA GLU A 73 -25.23 23.98 8.00
C GLU A 73 -25.56 24.04 6.51
N ALA A 74 -25.49 25.23 5.90
CA ALA A 74 -25.65 25.35 4.45
C ALA A 74 -24.56 24.59 3.68
N GLN A 75 -23.32 24.58 4.19
CA GLN A 75 -22.24 23.82 3.59
C GLN A 75 -22.44 22.30 3.74
N LYS A 76 -22.85 21.84 4.93
CA LYS A 76 -23.18 20.43 5.15
C LYS A 76 -24.27 19.96 4.21
N LYS A 77 -25.34 20.76 4.05
CA LYS A 77 -26.45 20.44 3.15
C LYS A 77 -25.98 20.32 1.70
N ARG A 78 -25.16 21.26 1.21
CA ARG A 78 -24.55 21.18 -0.14
C ARG A 78 -23.71 19.93 -0.30
N ASN A 79 -22.87 19.62 0.69
CA ASN A 79 -22.03 18.42 0.66
C ASN A 79 -22.88 17.15 0.61
N GLU A 80 -24.01 17.09 1.33
CA GLU A 80 -24.92 15.95 1.32
C GLU A 80 -25.65 15.81 -0.02
N GLU A 81 -26.20 16.90 -0.56
CA GLU A 81 -26.82 16.91 -1.91
C GLU A 81 -25.82 16.47 -3.00
N ASP A 82 -24.55 16.88 -2.90
CA ASP A 82 -23.49 16.46 -3.82
C ASP A 82 -23.06 14.99 -3.60
N ARG A 83 -23.20 14.45 -2.39
CA ARG A 83 -23.00 13.01 -2.12
C ARG A 83 -24.15 12.20 -2.72
N GLU A 84 -25.40 12.62 -2.50
CA GLU A 84 -26.59 11.97 -3.07
C GLU A 84 -26.56 11.94 -4.60
N LYS A 85 -26.23 13.07 -5.26
CA LYS A 85 -26.09 13.12 -6.73
C LYS A 85 -25.01 12.18 -7.25
N ARG A 86 -23.87 12.09 -6.55
CA ARG A 86 -22.79 11.16 -6.92
C ARG A 86 -23.20 9.71 -6.71
N ALA A 87 -23.88 9.41 -5.60
CA ALA A 87 -24.41 8.09 -5.31
C ALA A 87 -25.45 7.66 -6.37
N GLN A 88 -26.37 8.55 -6.72
CA GLN A 88 -27.38 8.31 -7.76
C GLN A 88 -26.75 8.06 -9.13
N LYS A 89 -25.81 8.92 -9.54
CA LYS A 89 -25.11 8.74 -10.82
C LYS A 89 -24.35 7.41 -10.88
N ARG A 90 -23.66 7.06 -9.79
CA ARG A 90 -22.95 5.79 -9.66
C ARG A 90 -23.91 4.60 -9.74
N PHE A 91 -25.07 4.68 -9.08
CA PHE A 91 -26.10 3.65 -9.15
C PHE A 91 -26.61 3.46 -10.58
N GLU A 92 -26.90 4.55 -11.30
CA GLU A 92 -27.34 4.50 -12.71
C GLU A 92 -26.25 3.91 -13.64
N GLU A 93 -24.99 4.19 -13.37
CA GLU A 93 -23.85 3.62 -14.11
C GLU A 93 -23.69 2.12 -13.81
N ALA A 94 -23.84 1.73 -12.54
CA ALA A 94 -23.81 0.34 -12.10
C ALA A 94 -24.95 -0.48 -12.71
N GLU A 95 -26.17 0.07 -12.78
CA GLU A 95 -27.34 -0.59 -13.38
C GLU A 95 -27.16 -0.85 -14.87
N LYS A 96 -26.54 0.08 -15.59
CA LYS A 96 -26.18 -0.11 -17.00
C LYS A 96 -25.12 -1.18 -17.20
N MET A 97 -24.14 -1.27 -16.29
CA MET A 97 -23.00 -2.18 -16.44
C MET A 97 -23.30 -3.60 -15.96
N TYR A 98 -24.02 -3.74 -14.86
CA TYR A 98 -24.13 -4.99 -14.11
C TYR A 98 -25.56 -5.53 -13.98
N GLY A 99 -26.55 -4.82 -14.51
CA GLY A 99 -27.97 -5.13 -14.33
C GLY A 99 -28.47 -4.73 -12.95
N PRO A 100 -29.72 -5.05 -12.58
CA PRO A 100 -30.40 -4.54 -11.39
C PRO A 100 -29.67 -4.77 -10.06
N TYR A 101 -29.89 -3.88 -9.09
CA TYR A 101 -29.31 -3.96 -7.75
C TYR A 101 -29.58 -5.31 -7.08
N GLU A 102 -30.81 -5.81 -7.16
CA GLU A 102 -31.22 -7.08 -6.58
C GLU A 102 -30.48 -8.27 -7.18
N ASP A 103 -30.09 -8.19 -8.46
CA ASP A 103 -29.28 -9.22 -9.12
C ASP A 103 -27.80 -9.10 -8.78
N ALA A 104 -27.31 -7.92 -8.37
CA ALA A 104 -25.96 -7.74 -7.85
C ALA A 104 -25.79 -8.32 -6.45
N PHE A 105 -26.78 -8.12 -5.58
CA PHE A 105 -26.74 -8.56 -4.18
C PHE A 105 -27.41 -9.89 -3.90
N ARG A 106 -27.99 -10.55 -4.91
CA ARG A 106 -28.47 -11.92 -4.76
C ARG A 106 -27.31 -12.82 -4.34
N GLU A 107 -27.48 -13.50 -3.22
CA GLU A 107 -26.52 -14.51 -2.77
C GLU A 107 -26.45 -15.63 -3.80
N THR A 108 -25.23 -16.01 -4.15
CA THR A 108 -24.96 -17.12 -5.05
C THR A 108 -25.03 -18.45 -4.29
N ASP A 109 -25.23 -19.55 -5.01
CA ASP A 109 -25.26 -20.88 -4.39
C ASP A 109 -23.96 -21.23 -3.63
N ILE A 110 -22.81 -20.68 -4.07
CA ILE A 110 -21.53 -20.88 -3.39
C ILE A 110 -21.52 -20.13 -2.06
N GLU A 111 -21.95 -18.86 -2.04
CA GLU A 111 -22.06 -18.06 -0.81
C GLU A 111 -22.97 -18.72 0.23
N ILE A 112 -24.15 -19.18 -0.21
CA ILE A 112 -25.11 -19.87 0.68
C ILE A 112 -24.48 -21.11 1.32
N ARG A 113 -23.80 -21.95 0.52
CA ARG A 113 -23.15 -23.17 1.04
C ARG A 113 -22.00 -22.85 1.99
N LEU A 114 -21.16 -21.85 1.65
CA LEU A 114 -20.06 -21.42 2.50
C LEU A 114 -20.57 -20.90 3.85
N ASN A 115 -21.60 -20.05 3.82
CA ASN A 115 -22.23 -19.53 5.02
C ASN A 115 -22.71 -20.67 5.93
N ILE A 116 -23.52 -21.60 5.39
CA ILE A 116 -24.05 -22.76 6.14
C ILE A 116 -22.93 -23.60 6.75
N ALA A 117 -21.89 -23.93 5.98
CA ALA A 117 -20.83 -24.82 6.46
C ALA A 117 -19.97 -24.18 7.57
N LEU A 118 -19.80 -22.87 7.56
CA LEU A 118 -18.99 -22.17 8.54
C LEU A 118 -19.76 -21.72 9.78
N GLN A 119 -21.09 -21.84 9.80
CA GLN A 119 -21.91 -21.46 10.97
C GLN A 119 -21.45 -22.13 12.27
N ALA A 120 -21.08 -23.41 12.22
CA ALA A 120 -20.62 -24.14 13.41
C ALA A 120 -19.28 -23.61 13.98
N HIS A 121 -18.54 -22.83 13.21
CA HIS A 121 -17.28 -22.22 13.60
C HIS A 121 -17.40 -20.74 13.95
N ALA A 122 -18.59 -20.14 13.80
CA ALA A 122 -18.78 -18.69 13.91
C ALA A 122 -18.47 -18.18 15.32
N VAL A 123 -17.69 -17.10 15.38
CA VAL A 123 -17.44 -16.33 16.60
C VAL A 123 -18.29 -15.08 16.54
N PHE A 124 -19.29 -15.01 17.42
CA PHE A 124 -20.21 -13.87 17.50
C PHE A 124 -19.67 -12.80 18.44
N ARG A 125 -19.86 -11.53 18.07
CA ARG A 125 -19.66 -10.36 18.94
C ARG A 125 -20.87 -9.45 18.85
N LYS A 126 -21.06 -8.62 19.87
CA LYS A 126 -22.10 -7.60 19.90
C LYS A 126 -21.59 -6.27 19.37
N PHE A 127 -22.45 -5.54 18.68
CA PHE A 127 -22.17 -4.13 18.36
C PHE A 127 -22.13 -3.29 19.64
N THR A 128 -21.23 -2.32 19.71
CA THR A 128 -21.12 -1.42 20.86
C THR A 128 -22.43 -0.67 21.09
N GLY A 129 -23.08 -0.90 22.23
CA GLY A 129 -24.35 -0.25 22.59
C GLY A 129 -25.60 -0.89 21.98
N SER A 130 -25.50 -2.10 21.41
CA SER A 130 -26.63 -2.88 20.89
C SER A 130 -26.58 -4.33 21.42
N ASP A 131 -27.73 -5.00 21.44
CA ASP A 131 -27.82 -6.44 21.69
C ASP A 131 -27.69 -7.27 20.42
N GLU A 132 -27.60 -6.62 19.26
CA GLU A 132 -27.40 -7.26 17.97
C GLU A 132 -26.01 -7.91 17.87
N GLU A 133 -25.99 -9.17 17.47
CA GLU A 133 -24.77 -9.96 17.27
C GLU A 133 -24.41 -10.01 15.78
N TYR A 134 -23.12 -9.98 15.51
CA TYR A 134 -22.55 -10.20 14.18
C TYR A 134 -21.45 -11.25 14.25
N ILE A 135 -21.25 -11.96 13.13
CA ILE A 135 -20.11 -12.88 12.97
C ILE A 135 -18.86 -12.02 12.85
N HIS A 136 -18.01 -12.05 13.87
CA HIS A 136 -16.75 -11.33 13.86
C HIS A 136 -15.68 -12.09 13.06
N GLY A 137 -15.73 -13.41 13.11
CA GLY A 137 -14.73 -14.31 12.52
C GLY A 137 -15.11 -15.76 12.77
N TYR A 138 -14.15 -16.66 12.62
CA TYR A 138 -14.32 -18.08 12.89
C TYR A 138 -13.32 -18.55 13.95
N HIS A 139 -13.64 -19.64 14.67
CA HIS A 139 -12.77 -20.11 15.73
C HIS A 139 -11.38 -20.48 15.19
N GLY A 140 -10.35 -19.80 15.68
CA GLY A 140 -8.97 -19.96 15.20
C GLY A 140 -8.66 -19.16 13.94
N TRP A 141 -9.54 -18.27 13.49
CA TRP A 141 -9.28 -17.35 12.38
C TRP A 141 -9.99 -16.01 12.57
N GLU A 142 -9.20 -14.98 12.87
CA GLU A 142 -9.59 -13.57 12.68
C GLU A 142 -8.84 -12.96 11.47
N ARG A 143 -7.64 -13.50 11.15
CA ARG A 143 -6.82 -13.19 9.98
C ARG A 143 -5.72 -14.26 9.81
N GLY A 144 -5.22 -14.46 8.60
CA GLY A 144 -4.05 -15.33 8.33
C GLY A 144 -4.41 -16.81 8.15
N ASP A 145 -3.54 -17.70 8.63
CA ASP A 145 -3.66 -19.15 8.39
C ASP A 145 -4.97 -19.74 8.93
N LEU A 146 -5.63 -20.52 8.08
CA LEU A 146 -6.88 -21.19 8.42
C LEU A 146 -6.61 -22.49 9.16
N SER A 147 -7.42 -22.75 10.20
CA SER A 147 -7.37 -24.05 10.88
C SER A 147 -7.82 -25.18 9.95
N ALA A 148 -7.30 -26.39 10.15
CA ALA A 148 -7.66 -27.56 9.34
C ALA A 148 -9.18 -27.80 9.31
N SER A 149 -9.87 -27.60 10.45
CA SER A 149 -11.32 -27.75 10.52
C SER A 149 -12.08 -26.75 9.65
N ILE A 150 -11.60 -25.51 9.54
CA ILE A 150 -12.21 -24.50 8.67
C ILE A 150 -11.95 -24.87 7.20
N VAL A 151 -10.73 -25.31 6.88
CA VAL A 151 -10.39 -25.75 5.51
C VAL A 151 -11.27 -26.93 5.08
N ASP A 152 -11.51 -27.90 5.96
CA ASP A 152 -12.40 -29.04 5.70
C ASP A 152 -13.85 -28.59 5.47
N ALA A 153 -14.35 -27.66 6.28
CA ALA A 153 -15.69 -27.10 6.11
C ALA A 153 -15.84 -26.33 4.78
N LEU A 154 -14.85 -25.50 4.44
CA LEU A 154 -14.77 -24.80 3.15
C LEU A 154 -14.76 -25.79 1.98
N HIS A 155 -13.96 -26.86 2.06
CA HIS A 155 -13.88 -27.89 1.03
C HIS A 155 -15.18 -28.63 0.83
N PHE A 156 -15.88 -28.97 1.92
CA PHE A 156 -17.17 -29.62 1.88
C PHE A 156 -18.25 -28.74 1.22
N ALA A 157 -18.26 -27.44 1.52
CA ALA A 157 -19.21 -26.48 0.94
C ALA A 157 -18.96 -26.22 -0.55
N HIS A 158 -17.70 -26.06 -0.92
CA HIS A 158 -17.26 -25.86 -2.29
C HIS A 158 -15.85 -26.42 -2.48
N PRO A 159 -15.64 -27.41 -3.37
CA PRO A 159 -14.34 -28.06 -3.51
C PRO A 159 -13.19 -27.05 -3.65
N VAL A 160 -12.16 -27.22 -2.83
CA VAL A 160 -10.97 -26.37 -2.89
C VAL A 160 -10.21 -26.65 -4.19
N PRO A 161 -9.79 -25.62 -4.94
CA PRO A 161 -8.94 -25.80 -6.10
C PRO A 161 -7.66 -26.57 -5.77
N LYS A 162 -7.33 -27.53 -6.63
CA LYS A 162 -6.15 -28.39 -6.44
C LYS A 162 -4.89 -27.85 -7.11
N ASP A 163 -5.03 -26.73 -7.82
CA ASP A 163 -3.93 -26.10 -8.54
C ASP A 163 -4.05 -24.57 -8.60
N ILE A 164 -2.93 -23.93 -8.95
CA ILE A 164 -2.80 -22.47 -9.08
C ILE A 164 -3.81 -21.90 -10.09
N PRO A 165 -4.03 -22.47 -11.29
CA PRO A 165 -5.02 -21.95 -12.23
C PRO A 165 -6.45 -22.03 -11.72
N GLY A 166 -6.81 -23.09 -11.00
CA GLY A 166 -8.11 -23.21 -10.36
C GLY A 166 -8.31 -22.17 -9.26
N ALA A 167 -7.31 -21.97 -8.40
CA ALA A 167 -7.36 -20.96 -7.34
C ALA A 167 -7.48 -19.54 -7.91
N TRP A 168 -6.70 -19.23 -8.94
CA TRP A 168 -6.76 -17.95 -9.64
C TRP A 168 -8.12 -17.70 -10.29
N LYS A 169 -8.68 -18.72 -10.95
CA LYS A 169 -10.00 -18.60 -11.57
C LYS A 169 -11.07 -18.29 -10.54
N GLU A 170 -11.02 -18.92 -9.37
CA GLU A 170 -11.97 -18.67 -8.30
C GLU A 170 -11.75 -17.29 -7.64
N HIS A 171 -10.49 -16.87 -7.44
CA HIS A 171 -10.16 -15.51 -6.98
C HIS A 171 -10.76 -14.44 -7.90
N ILE A 172 -10.55 -14.55 -9.21
CA ILE A 172 -11.13 -13.64 -10.20
C ILE A 172 -12.66 -13.67 -10.18
N TYR A 173 -13.29 -14.81 -9.87
CA TYR A 173 -14.74 -14.86 -9.72
C TYR A 173 -15.21 -13.99 -8.55
N TRP A 174 -14.54 -14.08 -7.40
CA TRP A 174 -14.84 -13.27 -6.23
C TRP A 174 -14.55 -11.79 -6.46
N ASP A 175 -13.42 -11.45 -7.07
CA ASP A 175 -13.08 -10.07 -7.42
C ASP A 175 -14.14 -9.43 -8.33
N ASN A 176 -14.59 -10.15 -9.37
CA ASN A 176 -15.67 -9.67 -10.24
C ASN A 176 -17.00 -9.49 -9.51
N LEU A 177 -17.34 -10.39 -8.56
CA LEU A 177 -18.54 -10.25 -7.73
C LEU A 177 -18.43 -9.06 -6.78
N SER A 178 -17.24 -8.83 -6.21
CA SER A 178 -16.93 -7.68 -5.39
C SER A 178 -17.08 -6.39 -6.17
N ALA A 179 -16.42 -6.28 -7.33
CA ALA A 179 -16.50 -5.12 -8.22
C ALA A 179 -17.95 -4.82 -8.62
N LYS A 180 -18.74 -5.86 -8.92
CA LYS A 180 -20.17 -5.74 -9.22
C LYS A 180 -20.95 -5.09 -8.07
N ARG A 181 -20.73 -5.52 -6.82
CA ARG A 181 -21.43 -5.03 -5.64
C ARG A 181 -20.88 -3.68 -5.16
N TYR A 182 -19.59 -3.45 -5.29
CA TYR A 182 -18.91 -2.20 -4.98
C TYR A 182 -19.40 -1.04 -5.87
N ALA A 183 -19.72 -1.34 -7.14
CA ALA A 183 -20.35 -0.38 -8.04
C ALA A 183 -21.67 0.19 -7.47
N TYR A 184 -22.37 -0.57 -6.62
CA TYR A 184 -23.62 -0.17 -5.97
C TYR A 184 -23.46 0.31 -4.52
N ASP A 185 -22.46 -0.17 -3.81
CA ASP A 185 -22.13 0.26 -2.45
C ASP A 185 -20.61 0.42 -2.30
N GLU A 186 -20.14 1.66 -2.17
CA GLU A 186 -18.71 1.98 -2.09
C GLU A 186 -18.05 1.49 -0.78
N TYR A 187 -18.86 1.06 0.20
CA TYR A 187 -18.38 0.46 1.45
C TYR A 187 -18.63 -1.05 1.47
N TYR A 188 -19.03 -1.63 0.33
CA TYR A 188 -19.28 -3.05 0.27
C TYR A 188 -18.01 -3.83 0.57
N GLU A 189 -18.13 -4.71 1.56
CA GLU A 189 -17.13 -5.72 1.86
C GLU A 189 -17.75 -7.10 1.70
N HIS A 190 -16.94 -8.05 1.25
CA HIS A 190 -17.33 -9.44 1.25
C HIS A 190 -17.75 -9.92 2.65
N PRO A 191 -18.84 -10.70 2.75
CA PRO A 191 -19.20 -11.37 4.00
C PRO A 191 -18.05 -12.24 4.53
N VAL A 192 -18.02 -12.43 5.85
CA VAL A 192 -16.89 -13.10 6.54
C VAL A 192 -16.62 -14.51 5.99
N TYR A 193 -17.64 -15.27 5.59
CA TYR A 193 -17.46 -16.60 4.99
C TYR A 193 -16.81 -16.55 3.60
N VAL A 194 -17.05 -15.49 2.81
CA VAL A 194 -16.39 -15.30 1.51
C VAL A 194 -14.94 -14.89 1.73
N ARG A 195 -14.68 -13.94 2.64
CA ARG A 195 -13.30 -13.54 2.98
C ARG A 195 -12.47 -14.71 3.50
N CYS A 196 -13.09 -15.59 4.29
CA CYS A 196 -12.46 -16.82 4.76
C CYS A 196 -12.09 -17.75 3.59
N ARG A 197 -12.92 -17.82 2.54
CA ARG A 197 -12.62 -18.56 1.32
C ARG A 197 -11.51 -17.89 0.51
N GLU A 198 -11.53 -16.57 0.38
CA GLU A 198 -10.49 -15.79 -0.31
C GLU A 198 -9.12 -15.99 0.33
N GLU A 199 -9.01 -16.04 1.67
CA GLU A 199 -7.73 -16.35 2.32
C GLU A 199 -7.22 -17.75 2.00
N LEU A 200 -8.10 -18.74 1.86
CA LEU A 200 -7.70 -20.07 1.42
C LEU A 200 -7.12 -20.04 0.01
N LEU A 201 -7.75 -19.29 -0.90
CA LEU A 201 -7.29 -19.12 -2.28
C LEU A 201 -5.95 -18.37 -2.31
N GLY A 202 -5.83 -17.30 -1.52
CA GLY A 202 -4.60 -16.54 -1.34
C GLY A 202 -3.46 -17.44 -0.86
N SER A 203 -3.70 -18.29 0.14
CA SER A 203 -2.71 -19.25 0.63
C SER A 203 -2.25 -20.25 -0.45
N ILE A 204 -3.16 -20.73 -1.32
CA ILE A 204 -2.80 -21.59 -2.46
C ILE A 204 -1.92 -20.81 -3.45
N LEU A 205 -2.35 -19.61 -3.84
CA LEU A 205 -1.61 -18.74 -4.75
C LEU A 205 -0.25 -18.33 -4.19
N ASP A 206 -0.13 -18.22 -2.87
CA ASP A 206 1.09 -17.86 -2.18
C ASP A 206 2.06 -19.02 -2.02
N ASN A 207 1.59 -20.24 -1.77
CA ASN A 207 2.45 -21.32 -1.29
C ASN A 207 2.59 -22.52 -2.22
N MET A 208 1.62 -22.78 -3.10
CA MET A 208 1.63 -23.97 -3.95
C MET A 208 2.80 -23.95 -4.95
N PRO A 209 3.64 -24.99 -5.05
CA PRO A 209 4.71 -25.02 -6.04
C PRO A 209 4.18 -24.96 -7.48
N VAL A 210 4.84 -24.18 -8.35
CA VAL A 210 4.48 -24.15 -9.78
C VAL A 210 4.80 -25.48 -10.45
N ARG A 211 3.98 -25.88 -11.43
CA ARG A 211 4.25 -27.07 -12.26
C ARG A 211 4.86 -26.71 -13.61
N ASP A 212 4.48 -25.56 -14.13
CA ASP A 212 4.88 -25.07 -15.45
C ASP A 212 4.94 -23.52 -15.47
N TRP A 213 5.30 -22.98 -16.64
CA TRP A 213 5.38 -21.54 -16.83
C TRP A 213 4.03 -20.83 -16.72
N ARG A 214 2.91 -21.52 -16.99
CA ARG A 214 1.58 -20.93 -16.86
C ARG A 214 1.23 -20.69 -15.40
N ASP A 215 1.53 -21.65 -14.52
CA ASP A 215 1.38 -21.51 -13.08
C ASP A 215 2.22 -20.32 -12.56
N PHE A 216 3.45 -20.16 -13.06
CA PHE A 216 4.33 -19.04 -12.69
C PHE A 216 3.81 -17.68 -13.16
N ASP A 217 3.31 -17.58 -14.40
CA ASP A 217 2.70 -16.34 -14.90
C ASP A 217 1.51 -15.91 -14.05
N ILE A 218 0.68 -16.86 -13.60
CA ILE A 218 -0.44 -16.59 -12.69
C ILE A 218 0.06 -16.08 -11.35
N ARG A 219 1.09 -16.72 -10.77
CA ARG A 219 1.72 -16.27 -9.53
C ARG A 219 2.25 -14.83 -9.65
N MET A 220 2.82 -14.46 -10.80
CA MET A 220 3.28 -13.08 -11.03
C MET A 220 2.12 -12.08 -11.12
N LYS A 221 0.97 -12.46 -11.69
CA LYS A 221 -0.24 -11.62 -11.70
C LYS A 221 -0.79 -11.40 -10.30
N TRP A 222 -0.91 -12.47 -9.53
CA TRP A 222 -1.32 -12.41 -8.12
C TRP A 222 -0.43 -11.46 -7.31
N ARG A 223 0.90 -11.50 -7.53
CA ARG A 223 1.83 -10.57 -6.88
C ARG A 223 1.62 -9.12 -7.29
N LEU A 224 1.28 -8.88 -8.55
CA LEU A 224 1.00 -7.53 -9.02
C LEU A 224 -0.27 -6.97 -8.38
N GLU A 225 -1.35 -7.76 -8.32
CA GLU A 225 -2.60 -7.37 -7.66
C GLU A 225 -2.37 -7.00 -6.18
N GLN A 226 -1.66 -7.84 -5.42
CA GLN A 226 -1.35 -7.53 -4.02
C GLN A 226 -0.62 -6.20 -3.82
N VAL A 227 0.24 -5.82 -4.77
CA VAL A 227 0.96 -4.54 -4.74
C VAL A 227 0.05 -3.38 -5.13
N GLU A 228 -0.80 -3.57 -6.14
CA GLU A 228 -1.74 -2.55 -6.64
C GLU A 228 -2.83 -2.21 -5.62
N ASP A 229 -3.31 -3.21 -4.88
CA ASP A 229 -4.26 -3.04 -3.78
C ASP A 229 -3.68 -2.26 -2.58
N GLY A 230 -2.37 -1.99 -2.60
CA GLY A 230 -1.72 -1.19 -1.57
C GLY A 230 -1.56 -1.90 -0.23
N TRP A 231 -1.73 -3.23 -0.19
CA TRP A 231 -1.45 -4.02 1.00
C TRP A 231 0.04 -3.95 1.32
N ALA A 232 0.38 -3.22 2.38
CA ALA A 232 1.72 -3.21 2.93
C ALA A 232 2.01 -4.60 3.51
N SER A 233 2.77 -5.42 2.80
CA SER A 233 3.29 -6.66 3.35
C SER A 233 4.38 -6.35 4.38
N THR A 234 4.45 -7.20 5.40
CA THR A 234 5.57 -7.17 6.34
C THR A 234 6.85 -7.60 5.63
N TYR A 235 8.00 -7.26 6.22
CA TYR A 235 9.30 -7.73 5.71
C TYR A 235 9.37 -9.25 5.63
N GLU A 236 8.81 -9.95 6.63
CA GLU A 236 8.82 -11.41 6.70
C GLU A 236 7.96 -12.04 5.59
N GLU A 237 6.76 -11.50 5.36
CA GLU A 237 5.89 -11.90 4.25
C GLU A 237 6.58 -11.66 2.91
N SER A 238 7.08 -10.43 2.67
CA SER A 238 7.85 -10.09 1.45
C SER A 238 9.02 -11.07 1.20
N LEU A 239 9.75 -11.44 2.26
CA LEU A 239 10.87 -12.38 2.16
C LEU A 239 10.39 -13.81 1.84
N ALA A 240 9.30 -14.27 2.47
CA ALA A 240 8.71 -15.57 2.19
C ALA A 240 8.23 -15.67 0.73
N GLN A 241 7.55 -14.62 0.25
CA GLN A 241 7.10 -14.50 -1.14
C GLN A 241 8.28 -14.52 -2.12
N HIS A 242 9.37 -13.80 -1.81
CA HIS A 242 10.57 -13.81 -2.63
C HIS A 242 11.21 -15.20 -2.72
N LYS A 243 11.38 -15.88 -1.58
CA LYS A 243 11.92 -17.25 -1.53
C LYS A 243 11.08 -18.22 -2.35
N ARG A 244 9.75 -18.12 -2.26
CA ARG A 244 8.84 -18.95 -3.06
C ARG A 244 9.07 -18.77 -4.57
N LEU A 245 9.26 -17.52 -5.04
CA LEU A 245 9.58 -17.25 -6.45
C LEU A 245 10.93 -17.85 -6.88
N GLU A 246 11.94 -17.79 -6.02
CA GLU A 246 13.24 -18.44 -6.28
C GLU A 246 13.09 -19.95 -6.39
N ASP A 247 12.31 -20.56 -5.50
CA ASP A 247 12.02 -21.99 -5.49
C ASP A 247 11.25 -22.42 -6.74
N ASP A 248 10.28 -21.63 -7.18
CA ASP A 248 9.52 -21.87 -8.40
C ASP A 248 10.40 -21.80 -9.65
N MET A 249 11.27 -20.80 -9.74
CA MET A 249 12.24 -20.69 -10.82
C MET A 249 13.20 -21.88 -10.86
N ARG A 250 13.57 -22.42 -9.69
CA ARG A 250 14.39 -23.64 -9.58
C ARG A 250 13.64 -24.87 -10.09
N ILE A 251 12.37 -25.05 -9.75
CA ILE A 251 11.52 -26.13 -10.27
C ILE A 251 11.45 -26.07 -11.81
N LEU A 252 11.18 -24.89 -12.36
CA LEU A 252 11.05 -24.72 -13.81
C LEU A 252 12.37 -24.97 -14.56
N ARG A 253 13.51 -24.56 -13.98
CA ARG A 253 14.83 -24.86 -14.54
C ARG A 253 15.10 -26.36 -14.56
N GLN A 254 14.83 -27.06 -13.45
CA GLN A 254 15.01 -28.51 -13.37
C GLN A 254 14.13 -29.24 -14.39
N ALA A 255 12.87 -28.84 -14.55
CA ALA A 255 11.98 -29.40 -15.56
C ALA A 255 12.49 -29.17 -17.00
N ALA A 256 13.03 -27.97 -17.28
CA ALA A 256 13.63 -27.66 -18.58
C ALA A 256 14.90 -28.47 -18.86
N GLU A 257 15.79 -28.61 -17.87
CA GLU A 257 17.02 -29.42 -17.97
C GLU A 257 16.71 -30.90 -18.20
N ALA A 258 15.73 -31.45 -17.49
CA ALA A 258 15.27 -32.84 -17.68
C ALA A 258 14.73 -33.07 -19.10
N THR A 259 14.06 -32.07 -19.68
CA THR A 259 13.54 -32.15 -21.05
C THR A 259 14.66 -32.11 -22.10
N LEU A 260 15.73 -31.33 -21.85
CA LEU A 260 16.86 -31.18 -22.78
C LEU A 260 17.85 -32.35 -22.73
N HIS A 261 17.95 -33.04 -21.60
CA HIS A 261 18.88 -34.16 -21.41
C HIS A 261 18.16 -35.41 -20.87
N PRO A 262 17.28 -36.04 -21.67
CA PRO A 262 16.56 -37.24 -21.24
C PRO A 262 17.49 -38.44 -21.00
N SER A 263 18.74 -38.42 -21.50
CA SER A 263 19.63 -39.59 -21.54
C SER A 263 20.45 -39.87 -20.28
N LYS A 264 20.24 -39.18 -19.16
CA LYS A 264 21.02 -39.41 -17.93
C LYS A 264 20.30 -40.15 -16.80
N VAL A 265 19.04 -40.52 -16.96
CA VAL A 265 18.27 -41.14 -15.87
C VAL A 265 18.29 -42.67 -15.86
N ASP A 266 18.73 -43.33 -16.93
CA ASP A 266 18.79 -44.82 -17.00
C ASP A 266 20.21 -45.41 -17.12
N ALA A 267 21.27 -44.60 -17.07
CA ALA A 267 22.65 -45.08 -17.26
C ALA A 267 23.41 -45.38 -15.93
N VAL A 268 22.70 -45.76 -14.85
CA VAL A 268 23.32 -46.25 -13.59
C VAL A 268 22.92 -47.70 -13.30
N ALA A 269 22.60 -48.47 -14.34
CA ALA A 269 22.63 -49.93 -14.26
C ALA A 269 23.41 -50.45 -15.46
N THR A 270 24.55 -51.08 -15.18
CA THR A 270 25.48 -51.74 -16.12
C THR A 270 26.51 -50.84 -16.82
N ALA A 271 27.68 -50.70 -16.18
CA ALA A 271 28.93 -50.43 -16.87
C ALA A 271 30.05 -51.26 -16.22
N THR A 272 30.17 -52.51 -16.65
CA THR A 272 31.42 -53.27 -16.65
C THR A 272 32.21 -52.87 -17.89
N GLU A 273 33.45 -52.44 -17.65
CA GLU A 273 34.68 -52.59 -18.45
C GLU A 273 34.58 -52.70 -19.98
N GLY A 274 35.22 -51.74 -20.67
CA GLY A 274 35.52 -51.84 -22.09
C GLY A 274 36.30 -50.63 -22.59
N ASP A 275 37.55 -50.88 -22.97
CA ASP A 275 38.63 -49.94 -23.22
C ASP A 275 38.64 -49.36 -24.66
N ASN A 276 39.23 -48.16 -24.78
CA ASN A 276 39.97 -47.62 -25.94
C ASN A 276 39.26 -46.84 -27.10
N PRO A 277 40.00 -46.05 -27.94
CA PRO A 277 39.81 -44.61 -28.09
C PRO A 277 39.62 -44.16 -29.56
N SER A 278 39.42 -42.86 -29.83
CA SER A 278 39.82 -42.13 -31.07
C SER A 278 38.82 -41.04 -31.50
N SER A 279 39.33 -39.81 -31.49
CA SER A 279 39.16 -38.71 -32.45
C SER A 279 37.77 -38.21 -32.88
N GLY A 280 37.61 -36.88 -32.71
CA GLY A 280 36.54 -36.09 -33.29
C GLY A 280 36.78 -34.61 -33.03
N ILE A 281 37.79 -34.05 -33.69
CA ILE A 281 38.01 -32.60 -33.77
C ILE A 281 36.86 -31.98 -34.56
N HIS A 282 36.09 -31.08 -33.94
CA HIS A 282 35.43 -30.00 -34.66
C HIS A 282 35.51 -28.68 -33.89
N SER A 283 36.27 -27.76 -34.48
CA SER A 283 36.39 -26.34 -34.18
C SER A 283 35.31 -25.54 -34.91
N GLY A 284 34.76 -24.50 -34.25
CA GLY A 284 33.92 -23.44 -34.83
C GLY A 284 32.55 -23.37 -34.15
N ARG A 285 32.02 -22.24 -33.69
CA ARG A 285 32.36 -20.83 -33.95
C ARG A 285 31.67 -19.98 -32.87
N SER A 286 32.35 -18.92 -32.48
CA SER A 286 31.93 -17.93 -31.50
C SER A 286 30.53 -17.35 -31.76
N SER A 287 29.68 -17.38 -30.74
CA SER A 287 28.68 -16.33 -30.49
C SER A 287 28.58 -16.11 -28.98
N THR A 288 29.24 -15.05 -28.54
CA THR A 288 28.92 -14.25 -27.36
C THR A 288 27.40 -14.02 -27.24
N ALA A 289 26.73 -14.73 -26.33
CA ALA A 289 25.40 -14.39 -25.83
C ALA A 289 25.34 -14.74 -24.34
N GLY A 290 24.88 -13.78 -23.54
CA GLY A 290 25.15 -13.64 -22.12
C GLY A 290 24.75 -14.83 -21.25
N HIS A 291 25.70 -15.27 -20.44
CA HIS A 291 25.43 -16.06 -19.24
C HIS A 291 24.55 -15.20 -18.30
N VAL A 292 23.27 -15.55 -18.17
CA VAL A 292 22.32 -14.85 -17.29
C VAL A 292 22.67 -15.21 -15.85
N THR A 293 23.66 -14.51 -15.30
CA THR A 293 23.96 -14.51 -13.86
C THR A 293 22.84 -13.75 -13.14
N GLY A 294 22.35 -14.28 -12.01
CA GLY A 294 21.30 -13.65 -11.21
C GLY A 294 21.73 -12.27 -10.68
N THR A 295 20.79 -11.41 -10.32
CA THR A 295 21.04 -10.04 -9.83
C THR A 295 22.03 -9.97 -8.65
N GLY A 296 21.98 -10.93 -7.72
CA GLY A 296 22.94 -11.05 -6.62
C GLY A 296 24.36 -11.42 -7.06
N GLN A 297 24.49 -12.26 -8.09
CA GLN A 297 25.79 -12.61 -8.68
C GLN A 297 26.38 -11.43 -9.47
N ARG A 298 25.54 -10.63 -10.15
CA ARG A 298 25.98 -9.41 -10.83
C ARG A 298 26.50 -8.37 -9.85
N ARG A 299 25.81 -8.16 -8.72
CA ARG A 299 26.30 -7.24 -7.66
C ARG A 299 27.66 -7.70 -7.12
N SER A 300 27.80 -8.97 -6.78
CA SER A 300 29.05 -9.53 -6.25
C SER A 300 30.20 -9.42 -7.27
N ALA A 301 29.91 -9.66 -8.55
CA ALA A 301 30.89 -9.51 -9.63
C ALA A 301 31.33 -8.04 -9.82
N VAL A 302 30.41 -7.07 -9.71
CA VAL A 302 30.74 -5.65 -9.79
C VAL A 302 31.61 -5.21 -8.61
N LEU A 303 31.25 -5.62 -7.38
CA LEU A 303 32.03 -5.28 -6.19
C LEU A 303 33.44 -5.86 -6.25
N LYS A 304 33.57 -7.12 -6.69
CA LYS A 304 34.87 -7.77 -6.86
C LYS A 304 35.75 -7.04 -7.89
N LEU A 305 35.19 -6.62 -9.03
CA LEU A 305 35.96 -5.85 -10.03
C LEU A 305 36.33 -4.45 -9.56
N LEU A 306 35.48 -3.80 -8.78
CA LEU A 306 35.80 -2.50 -8.18
C LEU A 306 36.93 -2.60 -7.15
N GLU A 307 37.04 -3.75 -6.46
CA GLU A 307 38.10 -4.04 -5.51
C GLU A 307 39.41 -4.45 -6.20
N THR A 308 39.36 -5.34 -7.19
CA THR A 308 40.57 -5.87 -7.85
C THR A 308 41.11 -4.99 -8.97
N SER A 309 40.29 -4.10 -9.54
CA SER A 309 40.65 -3.29 -10.72
C SER A 309 39.96 -1.91 -10.68
N PRO A 310 40.27 -1.06 -9.68
CA PRO A 310 39.59 0.23 -9.46
C PRO A 310 39.77 1.23 -10.60
N GLU A 311 40.79 1.07 -11.45
CA GLU A 311 41.12 1.90 -12.61
C GLU A 311 40.19 1.70 -13.82
N LEU A 312 39.42 0.61 -13.87
CA LEU A 312 38.51 0.35 -14.98
C LEU A 312 37.34 1.35 -15.01
N SER A 313 37.00 1.86 -16.19
CA SER A 313 35.84 2.74 -16.33
C SER A 313 34.52 2.03 -15.99
N ASP A 314 33.54 2.78 -15.46
CA ASP A 314 32.21 2.25 -15.11
C ASP A 314 31.52 1.56 -16.30
N ARG A 315 31.76 2.03 -17.52
CA ARG A 315 31.25 1.41 -18.75
C ARG A 315 31.87 0.05 -19.03
N GLU A 316 33.16 -0.12 -18.77
CA GLU A 316 33.85 -1.39 -18.99
C GLU A 316 33.49 -2.42 -17.92
N ILE A 317 33.34 -2.01 -16.66
CA ILE A 317 32.85 -2.87 -15.58
C ILE A 317 31.40 -3.30 -15.85
N ALA A 318 30.54 -2.36 -16.27
CA ALA A 318 29.16 -2.62 -16.63
C ALA A 318 29.03 -3.66 -17.75
N ARG A 319 29.85 -3.54 -18.79
CA ARG A 319 29.90 -4.48 -19.93
C ARG A 319 30.30 -5.89 -19.49
N ARG A 320 31.26 -6.01 -18.56
CA ARG A 320 31.74 -7.32 -18.05
C ARG A 320 30.73 -7.98 -17.10
N CYS A 321 29.97 -7.19 -16.35
CA CYS A 321 29.03 -7.70 -15.34
C CYS A 321 27.56 -7.77 -15.79
N GLY A 322 27.22 -7.27 -16.98
CA GLY A 322 25.85 -7.25 -17.48
C GLY A 322 24.93 -6.33 -16.67
N VAL A 323 25.44 -5.17 -16.25
CA VAL A 323 24.69 -4.12 -15.51
C VAL A 323 24.80 -2.78 -16.25
N SER A 324 24.03 -1.76 -15.82
CA SER A 324 24.17 -0.42 -16.39
C SER A 324 25.41 0.31 -15.81
N PRO A 325 26.07 1.20 -16.56
CA PRO A 325 27.16 2.04 -16.02
C PRO A 325 26.74 2.90 -14.83
N GLN A 326 25.46 3.31 -14.79
CA GLN A 326 24.90 4.08 -13.66
C GLN A 326 24.88 3.26 -12.37
N THR A 327 24.56 1.97 -12.46
CA THR A 327 24.58 1.04 -11.32
C THR A 327 25.99 0.89 -10.75
N VAL A 328 27.02 0.77 -11.60
CA VAL A 328 28.42 0.72 -11.17
C VAL A 328 28.83 2.01 -10.47
N GLY A 329 28.48 3.17 -11.05
CA GLY A 329 28.76 4.47 -10.42
C GLY A 329 28.07 4.66 -9.06
N SER A 330 26.87 4.09 -8.88
CA SER A 330 26.17 4.08 -7.59
C SER A 330 26.93 3.28 -6.53
N TYR A 331 27.43 2.09 -6.90
CA TYR A 331 28.25 1.27 -6.00
C TYR A 331 29.59 1.92 -5.66
N ARG A 332 30.27 2.56 -6.63
CA ARG A 332 31.48 3.35 -6.35
C ARG A 332 31.24 4.45 -5.32
N ARG A 333 30.16 5.23 -5.49
CA ARG A 333 29.80 6.29 -4.53
C ARG A 333 29.51 5.72 -3.14
N SER A 334 28.78 4.60 -3.09
CA SER A 334 28.44 3.95 -1.83
C SER A 334 29.69 3.45 -1.09
N LEU A 335 30.66 2.86 -1.80
CA LEU A 335 31.94 2.43 -1.24
C LEU A 335 32.79 3.62 -0.77
N ALA A 336 32.82 4.71 -1.55
CA ALA A 336 33.56 5.93 -1.16
C ALA A 336 32.93 6.66 0.03
N ILE A 337 31.62 6.53 0.24
CA ILE A 337 30.93 7.02 1.44
C ILE A 337 31.26 6.11 2.62
N ALA A 338 31.18 4.79 2.45
CA ALA A 338 31.51 3.82 3.51
C ALA A 338 32.97 3.95 3.98
N SER A 339 33.92 4.20 3.07
CA SER A 339 35.33 4.41 3.41
C SER A 339 35.64 5.77 4.04
N LYS A 340 34.70 6.72 4.06
CA LYS A 340 34.84 8.02 4.74
C LYS A 340 34.21 8.02 6.14
N VAL A 341 33.37 7.03 6.42
CA VAL A 341 32.64 6.89 7.69
C VAL A 341 33.34 5.89 8.63
N ALA A 342 34.17 5.01 8.08
CA ALA A 342 35.18 4.25 8.82
C ALA A 342 36.49 5.06 8.92
#